data_AF-A0A9E3R1X6-F1
#
_entry.id   AF-A0A9E3R1X6-F1
#
_cell.length_a   1.000
_cell.length_b   1.000
_cell.length_c   1.000
_cell.angle_alpha   90.00
_cell.angle_beta   90.00
_cell.angle_gamma   90.00
#
_symmetry.space_group_name_H-M   'P 1'
#
loop_
_entity.id
_entity.type
_entity.pdbx_description
1 polymer ?
#
loop_
_entity_poly.entity_id
_entity_poly.type
_entity_poly.pdbx_seq_one_letter_code
_entity_poly.pdbx_strand_id
1 'polypeptide(L)'
;MIAAAGGASRVVAPALDRAQFGLAWTADGAGVLAVLEDDRRQPLVRLDLATGAVTRLVDGDRVVEGMHTAAGRIAVLVSDAVTPTELAVVAGDGLQRLTHENDAWRATVRLGALEPFTSRSSDGTEVHGLLMRAPGVPADRPNRMVLWIHGGPVAQNDFGFWLEAQALAAAGWHVLQVNYRGSSGRGEPYQRAIYADWCGKEVVDLLGAVDAAVQRGIADSARLAVGGWSYGGILTDCLIATTTRFKAAVSGAGSSLFTSMYGVDQYPAQYDAELGPPWKNPKAWEKVSYAFYRAERIRTPTLFMGGALDFNVPIAGSEQMYLALRNNGVPTQLVVYPGQHHGISRPSFAVDRLERWIAWIGR
;
A
#
# COMPACT_ATOMS: atom_id res chain seq x y z
N MET A 1 -13.81 -22.26 13.47
CA MET A 1 -13.56 -23.72 13.61
C MET A 1 -14.87 -24.47 13.64
N ILE A 2 -15.05 -25.47 12.78
CA ILE A 2 -16.18 -26.40 12.77
C ILE A 2 -15.60 -27.80 12.90
N ALA A 3 -16.23 -28.68 13.69
CA ALA A 3 -15.76 -30.06 13.81
C ALA A 3 -15.90 -30.80 12.47
N ALA A 4 -15.04 -31.80 12.21
CA ALA A 4 -15.08 -32.56 10.96
C ALA A 4 -16.43 -33.27 10.72
N ALA A 5 -17.13 -33.64 11.79
CA ALA A 5 -18.48 -34.22 11.74
C ALA A 5 -19.61 -33.18 11.57
N GLY A 6 -19.27 -31.90 11.40
CA GLY A 6 -20.20 -30.78 11.36
C GLY A 6 -20.51 -30.18 12.74
N GLY A 7 -21.41 -29.19 12.77
CA GLY A 7 -21.87 -28.53 14.00
C GLY A 7 -21.67 -27.01 14.00
N ALA A 8 -21.97 -26.39 15.13
CA ALA A 8 -21.83 -24.95 15.30
C ALA A 8 -20.36 -24.52 15.20
N SER A 9 -20.10 -23.44 14.46
CA SER A 9 -18.77 -22.86 14.40
C SER A 9 -18.41 -22.17 15.72
N ARG A 10 -17.18 -22.37 16.20
CA ARG A 10 -16.59 -21.56 17.26
C ARG A 10 -15.49 -20.63 16.73
N VAL A 11 -15.38 -19.45 17.30
CA VAL A 11 -14.24 -18.54 17.12
C VAL A 11 -13.09 -19.02 18.00
N VAL A 12 -11.88 -19.06 17.43
CA VAL A 12 -10.65 -19.37 18.16
C VAL A 12 -9.80 -18.12 18.17
N ALA A 13 -9.30 -17.74 19.35
CA ALA A 13 -8.61 -16.47 19.60
C ALA A 13 -9.43 -15.23 19.19
N PRO A 14 -10.57 -14.94 19.85
CA PRO A 14 -11.40 -13.77 19.54
C PRO A 14 -10.67 -12.42 19.71
N ALA A 15 -9.53 -12.39 20.42
CA ALA A 15 -8.70 -11.21 20.56
C ALA A 15 -7.71 -11.00 19.38
N LEU A 16 -7.54 -12.01 18.50
CA LEU A 16 -6.67 -11.93 17.33
C LEU A 16 -7.39 -11.19 16.18
N ASP A 17 -7.48 -9.87 16.31
CA ASP A 17 -8.06 -8.98 15.30
C ASP A 17 -7.01 -8.62 14.24
N ARG A 18 -6.59 -9.61 13.45
CA ARG A 18 -5.62 -9.46 12.34
C ARG A 18 -6.05 -10.28 11.14
N ALA A 19 -5.76 -9.79 9.94
CA ALA A 19 -5.93 -10.56 8.72
C ALA A 19 -4.97 -11.75 8.71
N GLN A 20 -5.43 -12.88 8.20
CA GLN A 20 -4.74 -14.17 8.25
C GLN A 20 -4.66 -14.76 6.85
N PHE A 21 -3.48 -15.24 6.47
CA PHE A 21 -3.22 -15.82 5.16
C PHE A 21 -2.42 -17.11 5.30
N GLY A 22 -2.45 -17.91 4.22
CA GLY A 22 -1.71 -19.16 4.11
C GLY A 22 -1.95 -20.07 5.31
N LEU A 23 -3.16 -20.54 5.55
CA LEU A 23 -3.45 -21.37 6.72
C LEU A 23 -2.94 -22.81 6.54
N ALA A 24 -2.32 -23.39 7.58
CA ALA A 24 -1.91 -24.79 7.59
C ALA A 24 -2.11 -25.44 8.96
N TRP A 25 -2.53 -26.70 9.01
CA TRP A 25 -2.62 -27.44 10.27
C TRP A 25 -1.24 -27.84 10.79
N THR A 26 -1.06 -27.84 12.11
CA THR A 26 0.08 -28.54 12.71
C THR A 26 -0.10 -30.06 12.55
N ALA A 27 1.01 -30.80 12.51
CA ALA A 27 0.97 -32.25 12.27
C ALA A 27 0.19 -33.04 13.34
N ASP A 28 0.15 -32.51 14.58
CA ASP A 28 -0.62 -33.05 15.70
C ASP A 28 -2.12 -32.64 15.69
N GLY A 29 -2.54 -31.76 14.77
CA GLY A 29 -3.89 -31.22 14.70
C GLY A 29 -4.28 -30.29 15.85
N ALA A 30 -3.36 -29.99 16.77
CA ALA A 30 -3.63 -29.18 17.96
C ALA A 30 -3.60 -27.67 17.68
N GLY A 31 -3.05 -27.26 16.53
CA GLY A 31 -2.86 -25.87 16.15
C GLY A 31 -3.06 -25.59 14.66
N VAL A 32 -3.11 -24.29 14.36
CA VAL A 32 -3.08 -23.76 13.00
C VAL A 32 -1.90 -22.80 12.88
N LEU A 33 -1.11 -22.96 11.82
CA LEU A 33 -0.11 -22.01 11.39
C LEU A 33 -0.77 -20.99 10.46
N ALA A 34 -0.39 -19.72 10.58
CA ALA A 34 -0.89 -18.64 9.75
C ALA A 34 0.16 -17.54 9.58
N VAL A 35 0.13 -16.85 8.45
CA VAL A 35 0.77 -15.53 8.31
C VAL A 35 -0.23 -14.48 8.74
N LEU A 36 0.17 -13.56 9.62
CA LEU A 36 -0.65 -12.42 10.02
C LEU A 36 -0.19 -11.17 9.30
N GLU A 37 -1.10 -10.29 8.91
CA GLU A 37 -0.74 -8.88 8.71
C GLU A 37 -0.82 -8.17 10.05
N ASP A 38 0.30 -7.66 10.58
CA ASP A 38 0.36 -7.03 11.92
C ASP A 38 1.32 -5.82 11.93
N ASP A 39 0.75 -4.62 11.90
CA ASP A 39 1.41 -3.31 11.95
C ASP A 39 2.83 -3.23 11.35
N ARG A 40 2.89 -3.14 10.01
CA ARG A 40 4.10 -3.08 9.17
C ARG A 40 4.91 -4.38 9.12
N ARG A 41 4.38 -5.49 9.65
CA ARG A 41 5.04 -6.80 9.64
C ARG A 41 4.08 -7.86 9.14
N GLN A 42 4.67 -8.97 8.69
CA GLN A 42 3.90 -10.19 8.42
C GLN A 42 4.53 -11.41 9.10
N PRO A 43 4.30 -11.62 10.41
CA PRO A 43 4.87 -12.75 11.13
C PRO A 43 4.19 -14.08 10.75
N LEU A 44 4.96 -15.16 10.75
CA LEU A 44 4.41 -16.51 10.81
C LEU A 44 4.10 -16.85 12.27
N VAL A 45 2.87 -17.29 12.54
CA VAL A 45 2.42 -17.66 13.88
C VAL A 45 1.88 -19.09 13.95
N ARG A 46 1.90 -19.67 15.15
CA ARG A 46 1.13 -20.84 15.56
C ARG A 46 0.01 -20.39 16.50
N LEU A 47 -1.22 -20.69 16.12
CA LEU A 47 -2.42 -20.57 16.95
C LEU A 47 -2.71 -21.93 17.60
N ASP A 48 -2.75 -21.98 18.92
CA ASP A 48 -3.19 -23.14 19.69
C ASP A 48 -4.72 -23.19 19.75
N LEU A 49 -5.32 -24.31 19.34
CA LEU A 49 -6.77 -24.41 19.21
C LEU A 49 -7.51 -24.63 20.53
N ALA A 50 -6.82 -25.17 21.55
CA ALA A 50 -7.42 -25.44 22.85
C ALA A 50 -7.50 -24.17 23.70
N THR A 51 -6.41 -23.40 23.69
CA THR A 51 -6.23 -22.21 24.53
C THR A 51 -6.51 -20.89 23.80
N GLY A 52 -6.39 -20.87 22.47
CA GLY A 52 -6.40 -19.64 21.69
C GLY A 52 -5.09 -18.84 21.79
N ALA A 53 -4.02 -19.40 22.35
CA ALA A 53 -2.73 -18.74 22.43
C ALA A 53 -2.08 -18.61 21.05
N VAL A 54 -1.43 -17.46 20.79
CA VAL A 54 -0.72 -17.18 19.54
C VAL A 54 0.77 -17.07 19.83
N THR A 55 1.57 -17.90 19.18
CA THR A 55 3.04 -17.88 19.28
C THR A 55 3.64 -17.46 17.95
N ARG A 56 4.49 -16.44 17.93
CA ARG A 56 5.22 -16.03 16.73
C ARG A 56 6.41 -16.97 16.50
N LEU A 57 6.45 -17.61 15.34
CA LEU A 57 7.53 -18.51 14.92
C LEU A 57 8.57 -17.78 14.07
N VAL A 58 8.12 -16.83 13.25
CA VAL A 58 8.97 -15.91 12.52
C VAL A 58 8.49 -14.51 12.82
N ASP A 59 9.36 -13.67 13.36
CA ASP A 59 9.07 -12.30 13.79
C ASP A 59 10.20 -11.35 13.38
N GLY A 60 10.04 -10.08 13.75
CA GLY A 60 10.96 -8.99 13.48
C GLY A 60 10.49 -8.10 12.33
N ASP A 61 11.34 -7.13 11.98
CA ASP A 61 11.10 -6.18 10.89
C ASP A 61 11.33 -6.87 9.53
N ARG A 62 10.41 -7.78 9.20
CA ARG A 62 10.41 -8.62 7.99
C ARG A 62 8.99 -9.06 7.63
N VAL A 63 8.88 -9.70 6.48
CA VAL A 63 7.62 -10.17 5.91
C VAL A 63 7.76 -11.63 5.52
N VAL A 64 6.83 -12.46 6.00
CA VAL A 64 6.60 -13.81 5.45
C VAL A 64 5.50 -13.69 4.39
N GLU A 65 5.88 -13.78 3.12
CA GLU A 65 4.93 -13.61 1.99
C GLU A 65 4.13 -14.89 1.72
N GLY A 66 4.68 -16.03 2.10
CA GLY A 66 4.05 -17.33 1.92
C GLY A 66 4.74 -18.40 2.75
N MET A 67 4.00 -19.47 3.02
CA MET A 67 4.56 -20.63 3.72
C MET A 67 4.02 -21.95 3.17
N HIS A 68 4.80 -23.01 3.39
CA HIS A 68 4.40 -24.37 3.11
C HIS A 68 4.94 -25.32 4.18
N THR A 69 4.15 -26.32 4.56
CA THR A 69 4.55 -27.32 5.55
C THR A 69 4.59 -28.71 4.94
N ALA A 70 5.69 -29.42 5.17
CA ALA A 70 5.89 -30.80 4.70
C ALA A 70 6.91 -31.52 5.58
N ALA A 71 6.63 -32.79 5.91
CA ALA A 71 7.53 -33.67 6.66
C ALA A 71 8.12 -33.04 7.95
N GLY A 72 7.27 -32.32 8.72
CA GLY A 72 7.68 -31.66 9.97
C GLY A 72 8.52 -30.39 9.79
N ARG A 73 8.70 -29.91 8.55
CA ARG A 73 9.39 -28.65 8.24
C ARG A 73 8.42 -27.59 7.78
N ILE A 74 8.80 -26.33 7.98
CA ILE A 74 8.10 -25.15 7.48
C ILE A 74 9.05 -24.41 6.55
N ALA A 75 8.71 -24.32 5.27
CA ALA A 75 9.39 -23.47 4.30
C ALA A 75 8.62 -22.14 4.21
N VAL A 76 9.36 -21.03 4.09
CA VAL A 76 8.80 -19.67 3.99
C VAL A 76 9.46 -18.90 2.86
N LEU A 77 8.68 -18.06 2.20
CA LEU A 77 9.19 -16.94 1.41
C LEU A 77 9.30 -15.75 2.35
N VAL A 78 10.51 -15.21 2.50
CA VAL A 78 10.79 -14.14 3.46
C VAL A 78 11.58 -13.01 2.81
N SER A 79 11.19 -11.78 3.09
CA SER A 79 11.91 -10.58 2.70
C SER A 79 12.05 -9.62 3.89
N ASP A 80 13.02 -8.73 3.79
CA ASP A 80 13.18 -7.58 4.67
C ASP A 80 13.51 -6.32 3.84
N ALA A 81 13.67 -5.17 4.47
CA ALA A 81 13.84 -3.89 3.80
C ALA A 81 14.99 -3.84 2.77
N VAL A 82 16.01 -4.70 2.94
CA VAL A 82 17.22 -4.73 2.12
C VAL A 82 17.51 -6.10 1.49
N THR A 83 16.70 -7.10 1.78
CA THR A 83 16.79 -8.46 1.26
C THR A 83 15.52 -8.76 0.48
N PRO A 84 15.58 -8.78 -0.88
CA PRO A 84 14.48 -9.28 -1.69
C PRO A 84 14.11 -10.71 -1.30
N THR A 85 12.91 -11.13 -1.67
CA THR A 85 12.33 -12.41 -1.26
C THR A 85 13.28 -13.58 -1.53
N GLU A 86 13.58 -14.33 -0.47
CA GLU A 86 14.35 -15.56 -0.51
C GLU A 86 13.54 -16.71 0.12
N LEU A 87 13.84 -17.93 -0.30
CA LEU A 87 13.31 -19.15 0.32
C LEU A 87 14.14 -19.48 1.57
N ALA A 88 13.47 -19.75 2.68
CA ALA A 88 14.08 -20.21 3.92
C ALA A 88 13.29 -21.35 4.56
N VAL A 89 13.89 -22.08 5.48
CA VAL A 89 13.21 -23.00 6.39
C VAL A 89 13.26 -22.49 7.82
N VAL A 90 12.17 -22.66 8.56
CA VAL A 90 12.14 -22.42 10.01
C VAL A 90 12.94 -23.52 10.70
N ALA A 91 14.01 -23.14 11.39
CA ALA A 91 14.95 -24.05 12.03
C ALA A 91 15.25 -23.58 13.45
N GLY A 92 14.79 -24.33 14.45
CA GLY A 92 14.89 -23.93 15.85
C GLY A 92 14.09 -22.65 16.12
N ASP A 93 14.76 -21.63 16.65
CA ASP A 93 14.24 -20.27 16.91
C ASP A 93 14.52 -19.29 15.76
N GLY A 94 15.07 -19.77 14.64
CA GLY A 94 15.52 -18.92 13.53
C GLY A 94 15.08 -19.39 12.14
N LEU A 95 15.69 -18.75 11.15
CA LEU A 95 15.52 -19.06 9.72
C LEU A 95 16.84 -19.52 9.14
N GLN A 96 16.82 -20.65 8.43
CA GLN A 96 17.91 -21.07 7.56
C GLN A 96 17.54 -20.73 6.11
N ARG A 97 18.21 -19.74 5.54
CA ARG A 97 18.05 -19.37 4.13
C ARG A 97 18.54 -20.50 3.22
N LEU A 98 17.77 -20.81 2.18
CA LEU A 98 18.06 -21.85 1.19
C LEU A 98 18.51 -21.27 -0.16
N THR A 99 18.03 -20.09 -0.51
CA THR A 99 18.36 -19.42 -1.78
C THR A 99 19.16 -18.14 -1.57
N HIS A 100 19.92 -17.76 -2.59
CA HIS A 100 20.84 -16.62 -2.57
C HIS A 100 20.76 -15.83 -3.88
N GLU A 101 19.61 -15.89 -4.56
CA GLU A 101 19.44 -15.40 -5.93
C GLU A 101 19.72 -13.90 -6.04
N ASN A 102 19.51 -13.16 -4.95
CA ASN A 102 19.67 -11.72 -4.94
C ASN A 102 21.05 -11.25 -4.44
N ASP A 103 21.91 -12.14 -3.90
CA ASP A 103 23.16 -11.74 -3.25
C ASP A 103 24.12 -11.03 -4.22
N ALA A 104 24.24 -11.53 -5.44
CA ALA A 104 25.10 -10.93 -6.47
C ALA A 104 24.63 -9.52 -6.86
N TRP A 105 23.32 -9.34 -7.07
CA TRP A 105 22.76 -8.02 -7.39
C TRP A 105 22.90 -7.04 -6.22
N ARG A 106 22.60 -7.47 -4.99
CA ARG A 106 22.72 -6.64 -3.78
C ARG A 106 24.13 -6.12 -3.54
N ALA A 107 25.15 -6.90 -3.89
CA ALA A 107 26.54 -6.47 -3.80
C ALA A 107 26.90 -5.31 -4.74
N THR A 108 26.08 -5.06 -5.77
CA THR A 108 26.30 -4.00 -6.77
C THR A 108 25.53 -2.71 -6.49
N VAL A 109 24.60 -2.72 -5.54
CA VAL A 109 23.69 -1.59 -5.30
C VAL A 109 23.81 -1.07 -3.87
N ARG A 110 23.53 0.23 -3.70
CA ARG A 110 23.37 0.84 -2.38
C ARG A 110 21.89 1.05 -2.10
N LEU A 111 21.35 0.27 -1.18
CA LEU A 111 19.94 0.35 -0.77
C LEU A 111 19.74 1.43 0.31
N GLY A 112 18.53 2.00 0.34
CA GLY A 112 18.07 2.94 1.34
C GLY A 112 17.73 2.23 2.65
N ALA A 113 17.94 2.94 3.77
CA ALA A 113 17.51 2.47 5.08
C ALA A 113 16.01 2.71 5.25
N LEU A 114 15.29 1.68 5.69
CA LEU A 114 13.87 1.75 6.02
C LEU A 114 13.72 1.82 7.53
N GLU A 115 13.04 2.86 8.03
CA GLU A 115 12.80 3.05 9.46
C GLU A 115 11.30 3.18 9.76
N PRO A 116 10.83 2.73 10.94
CA PRO A 116 9.46 2.96 11.36
C PRO A 116 9.17 4.46 11.46
N PHE A 117 8.01 4.86 10.94
CA PHE A 117 7.51 6.22 11.06
C PHE A 117 6.17 6.20 11.81
N THR A 118 6.00 7.13 12.74
CA THR A 118 4.73 7.36 13.45
C THR A 118 4.43 8.84 13.48
N SER A 119 3.18 9.20 13.23
CA SER A 119 2.65 10.57 13.31
C SER A 119 1.30 10.59 14.02
N ARG A 120 0.79 11.79 14.29
CA ARG A 120 -0.58 12.00 14.73
C ARG A 120 -1.30 12.89 13.74
N SER A 121 -2.50 12.49 13.38
CA SER A 121 -3.45 13.26 12.59
C SER A 121 -3.94 14.48 13.37
N SER A 122 -4.53 15.45 12.69
CA SER A 122 -5.07 16.66 13.34
C SER A 122 -6.21 16.37 14.32
N ASP A 123 -6.89 15.22 14.18
CA ASP A 123 -7.91 14.72 15.10
C ASP A 123 -7.34 13.86 16.26
N GLY A 124 -6.01 13.75 16.36
CA GLY A 124 -5.31 13.00 17.41
C GLY A 124 -5.06 11.52 17.10
N THR A 125 -5.59 11.00 15.99
CA THR A 125 -5.38 9.61 15.56
C THR A 125 -3.90 9.33 15.37
N GLU A 126 -3.39 8.26 15.98
CA GLU A 126 -2.02 7.79 15.74
C GLU A 126 -1.97 7.00 14.43
N VAL A 127 -1.03 7.35 13.55
CA VAL A 127 -0.86 6.77 12.22
C VAL A 127 0.54 6.20 12.10
N HIS A 128 0.63 4.97 11.61
CA HIS A 128 1.89 4.26 11.44
C HIS A 128 2.29 4.24 9.98
N GLY A 129 3.58 4.11 9.73
CA GLY A 129 4.15 4.06 8.41
C GLY A 129 5.63 3.69 8.46
N LEU A 130 6.27 3.91 7.33
CA LEU A 130 7.68 3.61 7.09
C LEU A 130 8.29 4.77 6.31
N LEU A 131 9.54 5.09 6.64
CA LEU A 131 10.33 6.09 5.94
C LEU A 131 11.54 5.41 5.34
N MET A 132 11.63 5.41 4.01
CA MET A 132 12.86 5.04 3.32
C MET A 132 13.72 6.27 3.10
N ARG A 133 14.91 6.27 3.70
CA ARG A 133 15.89 7.35 3.49
C ARG A 133 16.63 7.13 2.17
N ALA A 134 16.84 8.26 1.48
CA ALA A 134 17.65 8.31 0.28
C ALA A 134 19.10 7.95 0.64
N PRO A 135 19.74 6.98 -0.04
CA PRO A 135 21.11 6.60 0.25
C PRO A 135 22.07 7.79 0.10
N GLY A 136 22.95 7.97 1.08
CA GLY A 136 24.00 9.00 1.02
C GLY A 136 23.53 10.42 1.36
N VAL A 137 22.27 10.62 1.72
CA VAL A 137 21.79 11.90 2.23
C VAL A 137 22.02 11.98 3.75
N PRO A 138 22.78 12.98 4.25
CA PRO A 138 22.94 13.22 5.68
C PRO A 138 21.61 13.43 6.40
N ALA A 139 21.46 12.85 7.59
CA ALA A 139 20.22 12.90 8.37
C ALA A 139 19.97 14.24 9.09
N ASP A 140 20.96 15.13 9.10
CA ASP A 140 20.95 16.43 9.78
C ASP A 140 20.31 17.57 8.96
N ARG A 141 19.81 17.26 7.76
CA ARG A 141 19.15 18.24 6.88
C ARG A 141 17.92 17.67 6.17
N PRO A 142 16.91 18.50 5.91
CA PRO A 142 15.75 18.08 5.14
C PRO A 142 16.10 17.75 3.69
N ASN A 143 15.44 16.73 3.15
CA ASN A 143 15.59 16.31 1.77
C ASN A 143 14.27 16.43 1.00
N ARG A 144 14.35 16.33 -0.33
CA ARG A 144 13.15 16.09 -1.14
C ARG A 144 12.48 14.79 -0.72
N MET A 145 11.15 14.80 -0.63
CA MET A 145 10.37 13.66 -0.16
C MET A 145 9.19 13.40 -1.10
N VAL A 146 8.98 12.14 -1.43
CA VAL A 146 7.75 11.66 -2.06
C VAL A 146 6.92 10.92 -1.01
N LEU A 147 5.68 11.34 -0.85
CA LEU A 147 4.67 10.54 -0.16
C LEU A 147 4.19 9.48 -1.14
N TRP A 148 4.53 8.22 -0.89
CA TRP A 148 4.07 7.10 -1.71
C TRP A 148 2.96 6.32 -1.00
N ILE A 149 1.80 6.26 -1.64
CA ILE A 149 0.56 5.76 -1.06
C ILE A 149 0.29 4.37 -1.63
N HIS A 150 0.05 3.40 -0.74
CA HIS A 150 -0.24 2.03 -1.14
C HIS A 150 -1.65 1.89 -1.75
N GLY A 151 -1.84 0.85 -2.56
CA GLY A 151 -3.14 0.44 -3.07
C GLY A 151 -3.96 -0.35 -2.03
N GLY A 152 -5.21 -0.68 -2.33
CA GLY A 152 -6.10 -1.37 -1.40
C GLY A 152 -7.54 -0.84 -1.49
N PRO A 153 -8.10 -0.26 -0.42
CA PRO A 153 -7.41 0.36 0.71
C PRO A 153 -7.01 -0.59 1.84
N VAL A 154 -7.58 -1.80 1.88
CA VAL A 154 -7.32 -2.80 2.93
C VAL A 154 -6.02 -3.55 2.63
N ALA A 155 -4.90 -2.86 2.81
CA ALA A 155 -3.52 -3.36 2.71
C ALA A 155 -2.60 -2.53 3.62
N GLN A 156 -1.31 -2.85 3.67
CA GLN A 156 -0.31 -2.04 4.39
C GLN A 156 1.02 -2.01 3.64
N ASN A 157 1.79 -0.95 3.86
CA ASN A 157 3.25 -1.02 3.66
C ASN A 157 3.87 -1.67 4.89
N ASP A 158 4.88 -2.50 4.66
CA ASP A 158 5.56 -3.29 5.67
C ASP A 158 7.08 -3.30 5.45
N PHE A 159 7.79 -3.99 6.32
CA PHE A 159 9.25 -4.11 6.24
C PHE A 159 9.73 -5.03 5.11
N GLY A 160 8.87 -5.47 4.19
CA GLY A 160 9.26 -6.27 3.04
C GLY A 160 10.10 -5.47 2.04
N PHE A 161 10.81 -6.19 1.19
CA PHE A 161 11.60 -5.53 0.14
C PHE A 161 10.67 -4.95 -0.92
N TRP A 162 10.77 -3.65 -1.17
CA TRP A 162 9.99 -2.97 -2.20
C TRP A 162 10.88 -2.21 -3.18
N LEU A 163 11.03 -2.77 -4.38
CA LEU A 163 11.95 -2.27 -5.40
C LEU A 163 11.65 -0.81 -5.80
N GLU A 164 10.37 -0.45 -5.91
CA GLU A 164 9.98 0.88 -6.35
C GLU A 164 10.35 1.97 -5.32
N ALA A 165 10.18 1.72 -4.01
CA ALA A 165 10.72 2.65 -3.00
C ALA A 165 12.24 2.74 -3.08
N GLN A 166 12.94 1.61 -3.23
CA GLN A 166 14.39 1.60 -3.35
C GLN A 166 14.87 2.40 -4.57
N ALA A 167 14.17 2.30 -5.70
CA ALA A 167 14.46 3.06 -6.91
C ALA A 167 14.23 4.58 -6.72
N LEU A 168 13.10 4.97 -6.11
CA LEU A 168 12.82 6.37 -5.77
C LEU A 168 13.86 6.93 -4.78
N ALA A 169 14.26 6.11 -3.79
CA ALA A 169 15.28 6.47 -2.81
C ALA A 169 16.66 6.63 -3.44
N ALA A 170 17.06 5.70 -4.32
CA ALA A 170 18.28 5.79 -5.11
C ALA A 170 18.27 7.00 -6.06
N ALA A 171 17.10 7.41 -6.55
CA ALA A 171 16.92 8.68 -7.24
C ALA A 171 16.95 9.90 -6.31
N GLY A 172 17.35 9.75 -5.05
CA GLY A 172 17.60 10.83 -4.09
C GLY A 172 16.38 11.35 -3.35
N TRP A 173 15.26 10.62 -3.34
CA TRP A 173 14.05 11.00 -2.61
C TRP A 173 13.94 10.28 -1.28
N HIS A 174 13.55 10.97 -0.21
CA HIS A 174 12.95 10.25 0.92
C HIS A 174 11.58 9.72 0.48
N VAL A 175 11.27 8.46 0.80
CA VAL A 175 9.98 7.84 0.46
C VAL A 175 9.22 7.62 1.75
N LEU A 176 8.20 8.44 1.98
CA LEU A 176 7.31 8.29 3.11
C LEU A 176 6.12 7.41 2.69
N GLN A 177 5.94 6.30 3.40
CA GLN A 177 4.87 5.34 3.20
C GLN A 177 4.00 5.36 4.45
N VAL A 178 2.70 5.59 4.30
CA VAL A 178 1.78 5.79 5.42
C VAL A 178 0.67 4.75 5.35
N ASN A 179 0.46 4.04 6.45
CA ASN A 179 -0.67 3.13 6.64
C ASN A 179 -1.80 3.93 7.32
N TYR A 180 -2.53 4.66 6.49
CA TYR A 180 -3.64 5.53 6.88
C TYR A 180 -4.83 4.72 7.43
N ARG A 181 -5.78 5.35 8.12
CA ARG A 181 -7.04 4.67 8.52
C ARG A 181 -7.69 4.04 7.30
N GLY A 182 -8.03 2.76 7.36
CA GLY A 182 -8.39 1.96 6.19
C GLY A 182 -7.39 0.85 5.88
N SER A 183 -6.10 1.08 6.18
CA SER A 183 -5.04 0.09 6.03
C SER A 183 -5.24 -1.13 6.94
N SER A 184 -4.65 -2.26 6.54
CA SER A 184 -4.64 -3.49 7.33
C SER A 184 -3.57 -3.46 8.44
N GLY A 185 -3.41 -4.57 9.16
CA GLY A 185 -2.41 -4.70 10.23
C GLY A 185 -2.77 -4.10 11.59
N ARG A 186 -3.86 -3.33 11.72
CA ARG A 186 -4.25 -2.66 12.98
C ARG A 186 -5.67 -2.98 13.47
N GLY A 187 -6.28 -4.02 12.91
CA GLY A 187 -7.60 -4.52 13.30
C GLY A 187 -8.77 -3.94 12.53
N GLU A 188 -9.91 -4.61 12.61
CA GLU A 188 -11.14 -4.28 11.88
C GLU A 188 -11.60 -2.82 12.12
N PRO A 189 -11.60 -2.27 13.36
CA PRO A 189 -12.04 -0.89 13.57
C PRO A 189 -11.19 0.15 12.80
N TYR A 190 -9.89 -0.11 12.66
CA TYR A 190 -8.99 0.77 11.91
C TYR A 190 -9.25 0.67 10.40
N GLN A 191 -9.47 -0.54 9.88
CA GLN A 191 -9.79 -0.79 8.47
C GLN A 191 -11.15 -0.19 8.08
N ARG A 192 -12.16 -0.34 8.94
CA ARG A 192 -13.53 0.14 8.66
C ARG A 192 -13.72 1.64 8.81
N ALA A 193 -12.72 2.35 9.33
CA ALA A 193 -12.82 3.77 9.62
C ALA A 193 -13.17 4.63 8.38
N ILE A 194 -12.89 4.13 7.18
CA ILE A 194 -13.11 4.81 5.90
C ILE A 194 -14.32 4.31 5.11
N TYR A 195 -15.11 3.41 5.68
CA TYR A 195 -16.29 2.86 5.00
C TYR A 195 -17.24 3.98 4.57
N ALA A 196 -17.48 4.10 3.27
CA ALA A 196 -18.22 5.19 2.62
C ALA A 196 -17.66 6.61 2.89
N ASP A 197 -16.36 6.73 3.18
CA ASP A 197 -15.67 7.96 3.56
C ASP A 197 -14.35 8.18 2.83
N TRP A 198 -14.29 7.78 1.56
CA TRP A 198 -13.09 7.92 0.71
C TRP A 198 -12.74 9.40 0.52
N CYS A 199 -11.45 9.69 0.32
CA CYS A 199 -10.88 11.05 0.33
C CYS A 199 -11.07 11.80 1.67
N GLY A 200 -11.41 11.11 2.76
CA GLY A 200 -11.76 11.69 4.04
C GLY A 200 -10.64 11.54 5.06
N LYS A 201 -10.79 10.56 5.96
CA LYS A 201 -9.85 10.32 7.07
C LYS A 201 -8.43 10.00 6.58
N GLU A 202 -8.31 9.33 5.43
CA GLU A 202 -7.04 9.00 4.80
C GLU A 202 -6.26 10.28 4.46
N VAL A 203 -6.93 11.27 3.88
CA VAL A 203 -6.33 12.56 3.51
C VAL A 203 -5.82 13.29 4.76
N VAL A 204 -6.59 13.25 5.85
CA VAL A 204 -6.18 13.83 7.14
C VAL A 204 -4.93 13.14 7.67
N ASP A 205 -4.88 11.81 7.62
CA ASP A 205 -3.77 11.00 8.10
C ASP A 205 -2.50 11.22 7.27
N LEU A 206 -2.64 11.27 5.96
CA LEU A 206 -1.55 11.50 5.01
C LEU A 206 -0.94 12.89 5.15
N LEU A 207 -1.77 13.93 5.27
CA LEU A 207 -1.28 15.30 5.49
C LEU A 207 -0.62 15.45 6.86
N GLY A 208 -1.18 14.83 7.91
CA GLY A 208 -0.56 14.82 9.24
C GLY A 208 0.82 14.14 9.26
N ALA A 209 0.99 13.05 8.49
CA ALA A 209 2.28 12.40 8.33
C ALA A 209 3.30 13.29 7.59
N VAL A 210 2.88 13.96 6.51
CA VAL A 210 3.73 14.93 5.79
C VAL A 210 4.14 16.09 6.69
N ASP A 211 3.22 16.62 7.49
CA ASP A 211 3.51 17.69 8.45
C ASP A 211 4.53 17.26 9.51
N ALA A 212 4.36 16.06 10.07
CA ALA A 212 5.32 15.50 11.01
C ALA A 212 6.72 15.34 10.37
N ALA A 213 6.81 14.89 9.12
CA ALA A 213 8.08 14.76 8.41
C ALA A 213 8.77 16.13 8.17
N VAL A 214 8.00 17.15 7.80
CA VAL A 214 8.51 18.52 7.62
C VAL A 214 8.97 19.11 8.96
N GLN A 215 8.16 19.00 10.01
CA GLN A 215 8.48 19.54 11.34
C GLN A 215 9.72 18.90 11.96
N ARG A 216 9.96 17.61 11.70
CA ARG A 216 11.15 16.89 12.16
C ARG A 216 12.40 17.16 11.31
N GLY A 217 12.32 18.02 10.30
CA GLY A 217 13.44 18.32 9.41
C GLY A 217 13.82 17.15 8.50
N ILE A 218 12.94 16.16 8.32
CA ILE A 218 13.13 15.03 7.40
C ILE A 218 12.87 15.48 5.96
N ALA A 219 11.79 16.23 5.76
CA ALA A 219 11.32 16.67 4.45
C ALA A 219 11.43 18.19 4.28
N ASP A 220 11.88 18.60 3.11
CA ASP A 220 11.82 19.98 2.67
C ASP A 220 10.42 20.30 2.15
N SER A 221 9.73 21.24 2.80
CA SER A 221 8.36 21.62 2.46
C SER A 221 8.21 22.20 1.05
N ALA A 222 9.29 22.70 0.45
CA ALA A 222 9.30 23.20 -0.92
C ALA A 222 9.53 22.09 -1.97
N ARG A 223 9.98 20.90 -1.56
CA ARG A 223 10.36 19.78 -2.44
C ARG A 223 9.60 18.50 -2.10
N LEU A 224 8.26 18.61 -2.11
CA LEU A 224 7.34 17.51 -1.85
C LEU A 224 6.72 17.00 -3.15
N ALA A 225 6.68 15.68 -3.32
CA ALA A 225 5.89 14.99 -4.34
C ALA A 225 4.92 14.02 -3.67
N VAL A 226 3.89 13.60 -4.41
CA VAL A 226 2.95 12.56 -3.98
C VAL A 226 2.73 11.57 -5.11
N GLY A 227 2.49 10.31 -4.79
CA GLY A 227 2.04 9.37 -5.78
C GLY A 227 1.56 8.07 -5.19
N GLY A 228 0.95 7.26 -6.03
CA GLY A 228 0.48 5.93 -5.65
C GLY A 228 -0.07 5.18 -6.83
N TRP A 229 -0.37 3.91 -6.60
CA TRP A 229 -1.00 3.03 -7.58
C TRP A 229 -2.31 2.46 -7.01
N SER A 230 -3.32 2.22 -7.86
CA SER A 230 -4.63 1.73 -7.42
C SER A 230 -5.31 2.73 -6.47
N TYR A 231 -5.76 2.30 -5.30
CA TYR A 231 -6.27 3.20 -4.25
C TYR A 231 -5.28 4.31 -3.86
N GLY A 232 -3.97 4.07 -3.97
CA GLY A 232 -2.97 5.12 -3.81
C GLY A 232 -3.03 6.19 -4.89
N GLY A 233 -3.42 5.83 -6.12
CA GLY A 233 -3.72 6.78 -7.20
C GLY A 233 -5.00 7.58 -6.93
N ILE A 234 -6.05 6.91 -6.43
CA ILE A 234 -7.30 7.56 -5.97
C ILE A 234 -6.96 8.62 -4.89
N LEU A 235 -6.20 8.23 -3.85
CA LEU A 235 -5.79 9.14 -2.78
C LEU A 235 -4.82 10.22 -3.23
N THR A 236 -4.00 9.96 -4.26
CA THR A 236 -3.18 11.00 -4.90
C THR A 236 -4.08 12.09 -5.47
N ASP A 237 -5.14 11.72 -6.19
CA ASP A 237 -6.12 12.66 -6.75
C ASP A 237 -6.86 13.43 -5.64
N CYS A 238 -7.26 12.73 -4.56
CA CYS A 238 -7.88 13.37 -3.38
C CYS A 238 -6.95 14.41 -2.73
N LEU A 239 -5.65 14.11 -2.61
CA LEU A 239 -4.67 15.01 -2.00
C LEU A 239 -4.45 16.26 -2.84
N ILE A 240 -4.27 16.14 -4.15
CA ILE A 240 -4.03 17.29 -5.02
C ILE A 240 -5.29 18.16 -5.22
N ALA A 241 -6.48 17.59 -5.00
CA ALA A 241 -7.74 18.33 -4.90
C ALA A 241 -7.88 19.09 -3.58
N THR A 242 -7.24 18.60 -2.52
CA THR A 242 -7.30 19.16 -1.16
C THR A 242 -6.22 20.23 -0.90
N THR A 243 -5.02 20.07 -1.48
CA THR A 243 -3.87 20.94 -1.18
C THR A 243 -2.96 21.18 -2.39
N THR A 244 -2.19 22.27 -2.34
CA THR A 244 -1.23 22.69 -3.38
C THR A 244 0.24 22.53 -2.96
N ARG A 245 0.50 21.83 -1.85
CA ARG A 245 1.86 21.68 -1.29
C ARG A 245 2.79 20.81 -2.13
N PHE A 246 2.23 19.82 -2.82
CA PHE A 246 2.99 18.93 -3.69
C PHE A 246 3.34 19.62 -5.01
N LYS A 247 4.58 19.44 -5.47
CA LYS A 247 5.12 20.03 -6.71
C LYS A 247 4.92 19.14 -7.93
N ALA A 248 4.72 17.85 -7.70
CA ALA A 248 4.39 16.87 -8.72
C ALA A 248 3.57 15.73 -8.09
N ALA A 249 2.71 15.13 -8.90
CA ALA A 249 1.88 13.99 -8.54
C ALA A 249 1.97 12.85 -9.56
N VAL A 250 1.87 11.61 -9.09
CA VAL A 250 1.75 10.40 -9.93
C VAL A 250 0.51 9.63 -9.52
N SER A 251 -0.52 9.63 -10.37
CA SER A 251 -1.76 8.86 -10.17
C SER A 251 -1.76 7.66 -11.12
N GLY A 252 -1.39 6.48 -10.60
CA GLY A 252 -1.33 5.25 -11.37
C GLY A 252 -2.52 4.34 -11.10
N ALA A 253 -3.17 3.83 -12.15
CA ALA A 253 -4.40 3.02 -12.07
C ALA A 253 -5.41 3.62 -11.06
N GLY A 254 -5.57 4.94 -11.08
CA GLY A 254 -6.46 5.69 -10.21
C GLY A 254 -7.77 6.06 -10.91
N SER A 255 -8.76 6.45 -10.11
CA SER A 255 -10.04 6.99 -10.58
C SER A 255 -10.57 8.03 -9.59
N SER A 256 -11.35 8.97 -10.09
CA SER A 256 -11.94 10.04 -9.28
C SER A 256 -13.44 10.26 -9.54
N LEU A 257 -14.03 9.61 -10.55
CA LEU A 257 -15.46 9.70 -10.88
C LEU A 257 -16.09 8.29 -10.77
N PHE A 258 -16.44 7.89 -9.55
CA PHE A 258 -16.84 6.50 -9.27
C PHE A 258 -18.20 6.12 -9.85
N THR A 259 -19.13 7.07 -10.00
CA THR A 259 -20.41 6.78 -10.67
C THR A 259 -20.21 6.21 -12.08
N SER A 260 -19.14 6.61 -12.76
CA SER A 260 -18.82 6.10 -14.10
C SER A 260 -18.17 4.72 -14.11
N MET A 261 -17.72 4.23 -12.95
CA MET A 261 -17.10 2.92 -12.80
C MET A 261 -18.12 1.82 -12.46
N TYR A 262 -19.31 2.17 -11.94
CA TYR A 262 -20.35 1.20 -11.59
C TYR A 262 -20.79 0.37 -12.81
N GLY A 263 -20.49 -0.92 -12.79
CA GLY A 263 -20.79 -1.85 -13.89
C GLY A 263 -19.74 -1.91 -15.00
N VAL A 264 -18.64 -1.15 -14.88
CA VAL A 264 -17.48 -1.21 -15.77
C VAL A 264 -16.30 -1.91 -15.09
N ASP A 265 -16.13 -1.69 -13.78
CA ASP A 265 -15.17 -2.41 -12.96
C ASP A 265 -15.78 -3.66 -12.29
N GLN A 266 -14.94 -4.41 -11.58
CA GLN A 266 -15.30 -5.66 -10.91
C GLN A 266 -15.91 -5.51 -9.50
N TYR A 267 -16.29 -4.30 -9.07
CA TYR A 267 -16.71 -4.03 -7.68
C TYR A 267 -18.21 -3.80 -7.41
N PRO A 268 -19.19 -4.21 -8.25
CA PRO A 268 -20.59 -3.83 -8.03
C PRO A 268 -21.16 -4.32 -6.69
N ALA A 269 -20.78 -5.50 -6.22
CA ALA A 269 -21.26 -6.04 -4.94
C ALA A 269 -20.73 -5.24 -3.73
N GLN A 270 -19.45 -4.85 -3.78
CA GLN A 270 -18.82 -4.01 -2.76
C GLN A 270 -19.44 -2.61 -2.74
N TYR A 271 -19.65 -2.02 -3.92
CA TYR A 271 -20.32 -0.74 -4.05
C TYR A 271 -21.75 -0.77 -3.52
N ASP A 272 -22.53 -1.80 -3.83
CA ASP A 272 -23.90 -1.93 -3.34
C ASP A 272 -23.95 -2.10 -1.81
N ALA A 273 -22.96 -2.79 -1.22
CA ALA A 273 -22.85 -2.92 0.22
C ALA A 273 -22.40 -1.62 0.91
N GLU A 274 -21.45 -0.89 0.31
CA GLU A 274 -20.82 0.29 0.92
C GLU A 274 -21.58 1.58 0.66
N LEU A 275 -21.95 1.83 -0.60
CA LEU A 275 -22.55 3.07 -1.08
C LEU A 275 -24.03 2.90 -1.43
N GLY A 276 -24.46 1.68 -1.75
CA GLY A 276 -25.75 1.39 -2.36
C GLY A 276 -25.80 1.78 -3.86
N PRO A 277 -26.85 1.38 -4.59
CA PRO A 277 -26.94 1.67 -6.02
C PRO A 277 -26.92 3.19 -6.33
N PRO A 278 -26.22 3.65 -7.39
CA PRO A 278 -26.05 5.07 -7.68
C PRO A 278 -27.35 5.87 -7.80
N TRP A 279 -28.40 5.29 -8.40
CA TRP A 279 -29.70 5.95 -8.54
C TRP A 279 -30.52 6.01 -7.25
N LYS A 280 -30.14 5.25 -6.22
CA LYS A 280 -30.78 5.26 -4.89
C LYS A 280 -30.01 6.12 -3.89
N ASN A 281 -28.70 6.30 -4.07
CA ASN A 281 -27.85 7.07 -3.16
C ASN A 281 -26.85 8.00 -3.89
N PRO A 282 -27.31 8.90 -4.77
CA PRO A 282 -26.41 9.71 -5.62
C PRO A 282 -25.42 10.56 -4.82
N LYS A 283 -25.79 10.99 -3.60
CA LYS A 283 -24.92 11.80 -2.72
C LYS A 283 -23.69 11.04 -2.23
N ALA A 284 -23.82 9.73 -1.94
CA ALA A 284 -22.66 8.93 -1.52
C ALA A 284 -21.65 8.78 -2.67
N TRP A 285 -22.14 8.58 -3.88
CA TRP A 285 -21.33 8.49 -5.09
C TRP A 285 -20.65 9.81 -5.46
N GLU A 286 -21.37 10.93 -5.32
CA GLU A 286 -20.79 12.28 -5.45
C GLU A 286 -19.69 12.51 -4.41
N LYS A 287 -19.93 12.11 -3.15
CA LYS A 287 -18.96 12.24 -2.05
C LYS A 287 -17.65 11.52 -2.34
N VAL A 288 -17.69 10.24 -2.73
CA VAL A 288 -16.45 9.48 -3.04
C VAL A 288 -15.79 9.94 -4.33
N SER A 289 -16.51 10.67 -5.19
CA SER A 289 -15.99 11.30 -6.40
C SER A 289 -15.43 12.72 -6.18
N TYR A 290 -15.06 13.04 -4.93
CA TYR A 290 -14.63 14.38 -4.49
C TYR A 290 -13.58 15.01 -5.40
N ALA A 291 -12.53 14.27 -5.76
CA ALA A 291 -11.41 14.81 -6.51
C ALA A 291 -11.81 15.28 -7.92
N PHE A 292 -12.71 14.54 -8.59
CA PHE A 292 -13.18 14.89 -9.93
C PHE A 292 -14.01 16.19 -9.90
N TYR A 293 -14.93 16.32 -8.93
CA TYR A 293 -15.75 17.52 -8.74
C TYR A 293 -14.99 18.72 -8.14
N ARG A 294 -13.67 18.58 -7.96
CA ARG A 294 -12.74 19.63 -7.50
C ARG A 294 -11.60 19.86 -8.48
N ALA A 295 -11.67 19.32 -9.68
CA ALA A 295 -10.61 19.43 -10.68
C ALA A 295 -10.23 20.89 -11.02
N GLU A 296 -11.17 21.84 -10.87
CA GLU A 296 -10.94 23.27 -11.06
C GLU A 296 -9.97 23.89 -10.04
N ARG A 297 -9.71 23.21 -8.92
CA ARG A 297 -8.82 23.66 -7.84
C ARG A 297 -7.44 23.03 -7.91
N ILE A 298 -7.30 21.93 -8.64
CA ILE A 298 -6.05 21.20 -8.78
C ILE A 298 -5.05 22.08 -9.54
N ARG A 299 -3.85 22.25 -8.98
CA ARG A 299 -2.74 23.00 -9.60
C ARG A 299 -1.47 22.18 -9.74
N THR A 300 -1.42 21.01 -9.09
CA THR A 300 -0.26 20.13 -9.09
C THR A 300 -0.10 19.46 -10.45
N PRO A 301 1.08 19.54 -11.08
CA PRO A 301 1.40 18.75 -12.27
C PRO A 301 1.24 17.25 -12.01
N THR A 302 0.44 16.55 -12.81
CA THR A 302 0.13 15.13 -12.57
C THR A 302 0.43 14.24 -13.78
N LEU A 303 1.17 13.16 -13.51
CA LEU A 303 1.34 12.02 -14.41
C LEU A 303 0.26 10.98 -14.11
N PHE A 304 -0.59 10.69 -15.08
CA PHE A 304 -1.59 9.63 -15.04
C PHE A 304 -1.08 8.41 -15.81
N MET A 305 -1.31 7.21 -15.27
CA MET A 305 -0.81 5.97 -15.87
C MET A 305 -1.78 4.82 -15.65
N GLY A 306 -1.82 3.85 -16.56
CA GLY A 306 -2.58 2.61 -16.33
C GLY A 306 -2.44 1.60 -17.47
N GLY A 307 -2.95 0.38 -17.25
CA GLY A 307 -3.03 -0.65 -18.28
C GLY A 307 -4.26 -0.48 -19.17
N ALA A 308 -4.11 -0.70 -20.47
CA ALA A 308 -5.22 -0.60 -21.43
C ALA A 308 -6.34 -1.62 -21.19
N LEU A 309 -6.04 -2.72 -20.49
CA LEU A 309 -6.95 -3.84 -20.21
C LEU A 309 -7.26 -3.96 -18.71
N ASP A 310 -7.10 -2.89 -17.95
CA ASP A 310 -7.44 -2.88 -16.53
C ASP A 310 -8.96 -2.94 -16.33
N PHE A 311 -9.44 -4.00 -15.67
CA PHE A 311 -10.84 -4.17 -15.26
C PHE A 311 -11.02 -4.03 -13.74
N ASN A 312 -9.93 -3.84 -13.00
CA ASN A 312 -9.94 -3.53 -11.59
C ASN A 312 -10.18 -2.02 -11.41
N VAL A 313 -9.31 -1.18 -11.97
CA VAL A 313 -9.54 0.27 -12.07
C VAL A 313 -9.43 0.67 -13.55
N PRO A 314 -10.55 0.65 -14.30
CA PRO A 314 -10.54 0.94 -15.72
C PRO A 314 -9.81 2.23 -16.09
N ILE A 315 -9.06 2.18 -17.20
CA ILE A 315 -8.23 3.31 -17.66
C ILE A 315 -9.03 4.62 -17.84
N ALA A 316 -10.33 4.50 -18.06
CA ALA A 316 -11.28 5.61 -18.11
C ALA A 316 -11.16 6.56 -16.89
N GLY A 317 -10.89 6.05 -15.68
CA GLY A 317 -10.69 6.88 -14.50
C GLY A 317 -9.50 7.85 -14.64
N SER A 318 -8.38 7.35 -15.18
CA SER A 318 -7.18 8.15 -15.46
C SER A 318 -7.39 9.10 -16.65
N GLU A 319 -8.09 8.67 -17.69
CA GLU A 319 -8.45 9.50 -18.85
C GLU A 319 -9.32 10.69 -18.45
N GLN A 320 -10.31 10.47 -17.59
CA GLN A 320 -11.22 11.50 -17.07
C GLN A 320 -10.47 12.60 -16.33
N MET A 321 -9.57 12.23 -15.39
CA MET A 321 -8.77 13.20 -14.64
C MET A 321 -7.72 13.90 -15.51
N TYR A 322 -7.06 13.17 -16.41
CA TYR A 322 -6.14 13.76 -17.39
C TYR A 322 -6.81 14.84 -18.22
N LEU A 323 -7.99 14.57 -18.80
CA LEU A 323 -8.73 15.55 -19.59
C LEU A 323 -9.18 16.75 -18.76
N ALA A 324 -9.64 16.52 -17.52
CA ALA A 324 -10.05 17.61 -16.63
C ALA A 324 -8.88 18.57 -16.32
N LEU A 325 -7.70 18.04 -15.94
CA LEU A 325 -6.52 18.84 -15.66
C LEU A 325 -5.98 19.54 -16.92
N ARG A 326 -5.95 18.84 -18.06
CA ARG A 326 -5.52 19.41 -19.33
C ARG A 326 -6.40 20.58 -19.76
N ASN A 327 -7.72 20.46 -19.61
CA ASN A 327 -8.66 21.54 -19.89
C ASN A 327 -8.44 22.77 -18.99
N ASN A 328 -8.01 22.55 -17.75
CA ASN A 328 -7.72 23.61 -16.79
C ASN A 328 -6.30 24.20 -16.95
N GLY A 329 -5.55 23.78 -17.97
CA GLY A 329 -4.19 24.27 -18.23
C GLY A 329 -3.14 23.78 -17.23
N VAL A 330 -3.44 22.73 -16.44
CA VAL A 330 -2.47 22.12 -15.52
C VAL A 330 -1.54 21.21 -16.32
N PRO A 331 -0.20 21.30 -16.16
CA PRO A 331 0.73 20.40 -16.82
C PRO A 331 0.42 18.94 -16.47
N THR A 332 0.09 18.12 -17.47
CA THR A 332 -0.29 16.72 -17.24
C THR A 332 0.11 15.82 -18.40
N GLN A 333 0.35 14.55 -18.09
CA GLN A 333 0.67 13.50 -19.06
C GLN A 333 -0.16 12.25 -18.74
N LEU A 334 -0.65 11.56 -19.78
CA LEU A 334 -1.28 10.25 -19.66
C LEU A 334 -0.41 9.20 -20.36
N VAL A 335 -0.16 8.08 -19.70
CA VAL A 335 0.58 6.93 -20.24
C VAL A 335 -0.29 5.67 -20.12
N VAL A 336 -0.67 5.11 -21.26
CA VAL A 336 -1.47 3.89 -21.34
C VAL A 336 -0.60 2.75 -21.83
N TYR A 337 -0.45 1.69 -21.03
CA TYR A 337 0.34 0.53 -21.41
C TYR A 337 -0.50 -0.50 -22.17
N PRO A 338 -0.21 -0.77 -23.46
CA PRO A 338 -0.98 -1.70 -24.26
C PRO A 338 -0.81 -3.13 -23.75
N GLY A 339 -1.92 -3.89 -23.72
CA GLY A 339 -1.91 -5.28 -23.29
C GLY A 339 -1.55 -5.51 -21.81
N GLN A 340 -1.59 -4.46 -20.98
CA GLN A 340 -1.40 -4.57 -19.53
C GLN A 340 -2.73 -4.39 -18.80
N HIS A 341 -2.85 -4.99 -17.63
CA HIS A 341 -4.02 -4.93 -16.76
C HIS A 341 -3.74 -3.97 -15.57
N HIS A 342 -4.30 -4.27 -14.39
CA HIS A 342 -4.06 -3.48 -13.18
C HIS A 342 -2.58 -3.44 -12.76
N GLY A 343 -1.87 -4.55 -12.94
CA GLY A 343 -0.42 -4.62 -12.79
C GLY A 343 0.28 -4.45 -14.14
N ILE A 344 1.41 -3.74 -14.14
CA ILE A 344 2.30 -3.63 -15.29
C ILE A 344 3.41 -4.66 -15.14
N SER A 345 3.26 -5.81 -15.79
CA SER A 345 4.12 -6.98 -15.59
C SER A 345 5.17 -7.17 -16.67
N ARG A 346 5.00 -6.59 -17.86
CA ARG A 346 6.02 -6.67 -18.91
C ARG A 346 7.29 -5.96 -18.41
N PRO A 347 8.46 -6.63 -18.34
CA PRO A 347 9.64 -6.05 -17.71
C PRO A 347 10.06 -4.68 -18.27
N SER A 348 10.01 -4.51 -19.60
CA SER A 348 10.30 -3.23 -20.25
C SER A 348 9.34 -2.12 -19.85
N PHE A 349 8.06 -2.44 -19.60
CA PHE A 349 7.07 -1.46 -19.13
C PHE A 349 7.20 -1.20 -17.63
N ALA A 350 7.59 -2.20 -16.83
CA ALA A 350 7.87 -1.99 -15.42
C ALA A 350 9.05 -1.01 -15.22
N VAL A 351 10.10 -1.13 -16.05
CA VAL A 351 11.23 -0.19 -16.09
C VAL A 351 10.79 1.20 -16.57
N ASP A 352 10.14 1.30 -17.74
CA ASP A 352 9.64 2.57 -18.27
C ASP A 352 8.72 3.30 -17.28
N ARG A 353 7.86 2.57 -16.57
CA ARG A 353 7.00 3.10 -15.51
C ARG A 353 7.82 3.78 -14.40
N LEU A 354 8.84 3.10 -13.88
CA LEU A 354 9.69 3.63 -12.82
C LEU A 354 10.50 4.84 -13.27
N GLU A 355 11.08 4.77 -14.48
CA GLU A 355 11.83 5.88 -15.07
C GLU A 355 10.94 7.12 -15.23
N ARG A 356 9.69 6.95 -15.67
CA ARG A 356 8.71 8.04 -15.78
C ARG A 356 8.31 8.62 -14.44
N TRP A 357 8.13 7.79 -13.40
CA TRP A 357 7.86 8.29 -12.05
C TRP A 357 8.99 9.20 -11.58
N ILE A 358 10.22 8.70 -11.62
CA ILE A 358 11.43 9.43 -11.20
C ILE A 358 11.60 10.71 -12.02
N ALA A 359 11.46 10.62 -13.35
CA ALA A 359 11.61 11.76 -14.24
C ALA A 359 10.50 12.80 -14.04
N TRP A 360 9.27 12.40 -13.74
CA TRP A 360 8.16 13.33 -13.53
C TRP A 360 8.28 14.08 -12.21
N ILE A 361 8.51 13.37 -11.10
CA ILE A 361 8.64 14.02 -9.78
C ILE A 361 9.90 14.86 -9.66
N GLY A 362 10.94 14.56 -10.46
CA GLY A 362 12.20 15.29 -10.51
C GLY A 362 12.19 16.58 -11.35
N ARG A 363 11.10 16.88 -12.07
CA ARG A 363 10.89 18.16 -12.77
C ARG A 363 10.48 19.24 -11.78
#